data_AF-A0A954RNS3-F1
#
_entry.id   AF-A0A954RNS3-F1
#
_cell.length_a   1.000
_cell.length_b   1.000
_cell.length_c   1.000
_cell.angle_alpha   90.00
_cell.angle_beta   90.00
_cell.angle_gamma   90.00
#
_symmetry.space_group_name_H-M   'P 1'
#
loop_
_entity.id
_entity.type
_entity.pdbx_description
1 polymer ?
#
loop_
_entity_poly.entity_id
_entity_poly.type
_entity_poly.pdbx_seq_one_letter_code
_entity_poly.pdbx_strand_id
1 'polypeptide(L)'
;MSNCEVNRTYSHTLGVRLCRVIVFSSFLCTLTYMTAAAEPPTSAKTNRLPQADGHWGEAALGFRWVESDSSDDRLQLMDVGTFFCSSLPTANGVIAKAVSVRIGDRRQASVTYDLAHMNCRVGWTGEFLKFDPARFGIISPPRIGGEQKFLNADGAAWQPQAEVNYRGMHVHGARVLFNYEVDHVQVLESPWYVEQDGDAFFERELKIGPSATSLTLNVASQGVAVSVATSDASPEQVELRSVAGVVQIRIAARTEPVALRLELRTLAEATSPATISNHVHGVAVADPARWQTSGPLRWGEPLTTRGELGAASAAYAVDTLQLPFDNPYRALMFVGGHDFFSQPGLLAICTLHGDVWLVDGVDDNLERLTWRRFATGLFQPLGLRVIDDTIYVLGRDQITRLHDYNGDGEADFYESFNHQARTSPGGHDFSACLETDAQGNFYYVSEQGVHRI
;
A
#
# COMPACT_ATOMS: atom_id res chain seq x y z
N MET A 1 5.26 30.97 -18.77
CA MET A 1 6.53 30.62 -19.42
C MET A 1 7.40 30.07 -18.33
N SER A 2 7.31 28.76 -18.13
CA SER A 2 7.79 28.07 -16.94
C SER A 2 8.83 27.07 -17.45
N ASN A 3 10.09 27.32 -17.13
CA ASN A 3 11.19 26.42 -17.47
C ASN A 3 11.00 25.12 -16.67
N CYS A 4 10.87 24.01 -17.39
CA CYS A 4 11.04 22.67 -16.85
C CYS A 4 12.54 22.50 -16.61
N GLU A 5 13.00 22.62 -15.37
CA GLU A 5 14.38 22.34 -14.99
C GLU A 5 14.59 20.82 -14.98
N VAL A 6 15.17 20.32 -16.07
CA VAL A 6 15.81 19.00 -16.11
C VAL A 6 17.07 19.11 -15.24
N ASN A 7 17.08 18.45 -14.07
CA ASN A 7 18.24 18.41 -13.20
C ASN A 7 19.43 17.78 -13.96
N ARG A 8 20.50 18.58 -14.09
CA ARG A 8 21.71 18.28 -14.85
C ARG A 8 22.80 17.77 -13.92
N THR A 9 23.43 16.66 -14.29
CA THR A 9 24.85 16.43 -13.98
C THR A 9 25.50 15.63 -15.10
N TYR A 10 26.11 16.31 -16.07
CA TYR A 10 27.09 15.68 -16.98
C TYR A 10 28.18 16.69 -17.39
N SER A 11 29.41 16.19 -17.34
CA SER A 11 30.73 16.82 -17.52
C SER A 11 30.83 17.91 -18.61
N HIS A 12 31.62 18.95 -18.30
CA HIS A 12 31.95 20.06 -19.19
C HIS A 12 32.88 19.61 -20.34
N THR A 13 32.32 19.37 -21.53
CA THR A 13 33.04 19.61 -22.79
C THR A 13 32.05 20.06 -23.86
N LEU A 14 32.39 21.11 -24.62
CA LEU A 14 31.54 21.72 -25.65
C LEU A 14 31.22 20.72 -26.77
N GLY A 15 29.96 20.33 -26.86
CA GLY A 15 29.36 19.61 -27.99
C GLY A 15 27.85 19.76 -27.86
N VAL A 16 27.15 19.93 -28.99
CA VAL A 16 25.68 20.05 -29.04
C VAL A 16 25.06 18.88 -28.27
N ARG A 17 24.50 19.14 -27.09
CA ARG A 17 23.88 18.10 -26.25
C ARG A 17 22.51 17.76 -26.83
N LEU A 18 22.38 16.58 -27.41
CA LEU A 18 21.09 15.99 -27.71
C LEU A 18 20.34 15.77 -26.40
N CYS A 19 19.07 16.13 -26.33
CA CYS A 19 18.22 15.76 -25.21
C CYS A 19 17.79 14.30 -25.41
N ARG A 20 18.10 13.41 -24.45
CA ARG A 20 17.62 12.02 -24.44
C ARG A 20 16.43 11.91 -23.49
N VAL A 21 15.33 11.34 -23.98
CA VAL A 21 14.10 11.09 -23.22
C VAL A 21 13.97 9.59 -23.03
N ILE A 22 13.80 9.15 -21.79
CA ILE A 22 13.58 7.75 -21.47
C ILE A 22 12.08 7.47 -21.49
N VAL A 23 11.66 6.44 -22.24
CA VAL A 23 10.27 5.99 -22.27
C VAL A 23 10.20 4.52 -21.86
N PHE A 24 9.25 4.20 -20.99
CA PHE A 24 8.89 2.83 -20.63
C PHE A 24 7.83 2.34 -21.61
N SER A 25 8.14 1.33 -22.43
CA SER A 25 7.22 0.82 -23.46
C SER A 25 6.55 -0.47 -23.01
N SER A 26 5.23 -0.52 -23.12
CA SER A 26 4.42 -1.74 -23.15
C SER A 26 3.87 -1.94 -24.56
N PHE A 27 4.69 -2.58 -25.42
CA PHE A 27 4.42 -2.94 -26.82
C PHE A 27 4.17 -1.81 -27.84
N LEU A 28 4.90 -1.90 -28.97
CA LEU A 28 4.78 -1.06 -30.16
C LEU A 28 3.40 -1.20 -30.81
N CYS A 29 2.77 -0.06 -31.09
CA CYS A 29 1.95 0.12 -32.29
C CYS A 29 2.07 1.57 -32.76
N THR A 30 3.10 1.85 -33.57
CA THR A 30 3.21 3.09 -34.32
C THR A 30 2.27 3.05 -35.53
N LEU A 31 1.34 4.00 -35.61
CA LEU A 31 0.97 4.61 -36.89
C LEU A 31 0.68 6.11 -36.68
N THR A 32 1.54 6.94 -37.27
CA THR A 32 1.42 8.39 -37.28
C THR A 32 0.58 8.82 -38.48
N TYR A 33 -0.41 9.69 -38.28
CA TYR A 33 -0.80 10.70 -39.27
C TYR A 33 -1.33 11.95 -38.56
N MET A 34 -0.66 13.08 -38.76
CA MET A 34 -1.18 14.42 -38.48
C MET A 34 -1.74 15.03 -39.76
N THR A 35 -2.97 15.52 -39.72
CA THR A 35 -3.43 16.64 -40.56
C THR A 35 -4.40 17.50 -39.75
N ALA A 36 -4.17 18.82 -39.73
CA ALA A 36 -5.05 19.79 -39.11
C ALA A 36 -6.42 19.84 -39.81
N ALA A 37 -7.50 19.94 -39.04
CA ALA A 37 -8.85 20.20 -39.55
C ALA A 37 -9.54 21.32 -38.75
N ALA A 38 -10.34 22.10 -39.48
CA ALA A 38 -10.86 23.44 -39.17
C ALA A 38 -11.86 23.53 -37.99
N GLU A 39 -12.19 24.78 -37.62
CA GLU A 39 -13.12 25.16 -36.54
C GLU A 39 -14.45 24.38 -36.54
N PRO A 40 -15.01 24.06 -35.36
CA PRO A 40 -16.26 23.30 -35.27
C PRO A 40 -17.48 24.19 -35.57
N PRO A 41 -18.47 23.71 -36.34
CA PRO A 41 -19.75 24.39 -36.47
C PRO A 41 -20.60 24.23 -35.19
N THR A 42 -21.47 25.21 -34.96
CA THR A 42 -22.39 25.33 -33.82
C THR A 42 -23.35 24.14 -33.69
N SER A 43 -23.51 23.63 -32.46
CA SER A 43 -24.30 22.43 -32.16
C SER A 43 -25.81 22.62 -32.36
N ALA A 44 -26.40 21.89 -33.30
CA ALA A 44 -27.83 21.56 -33.29
C ALA A 44 -28.03 20.25 -32.51
N LYS A 45 -28.99 20.21 -31.58
CA LYS A 45 -29.35 19.01 -30.81
C LYS A 45 -29.97 17.97 -31.75
N THR A 46 -29.23 16.92 -32.08
CA THR A 46 -29.74 15.75 -32.81
C THR A 46 -30.06 14.61 -31.84
N ASN A 47 -31.19 13.94 -32.12
CA ASN A 47 -31.66 12.74 -31.41
C ASN A 47 -30.56 11.68 -31.28
N ARG A 48 -30.42 11.07 -30.08
CA ARG A 48 -29.46 9.99 -29.82
C ARG A 48 -29.76 8.79 -30.73
N LEU A 49 -28.80 8.45 -31.59
CA LEU A 49 -28.76 7.15 -32.24
C LEU A 49 -28.55 6.05 -31.16
N PRO A 50 -28.96 4.80 -31.42
CA PRO A 50 -28.66 3.67 -30.54
C PRO A 50 -27.15 3.61 -30.27
N GLN A 51 -26.76 3.45 -29.01
CA GLN A 51 -25.36 3.38 -28.60
C GLN A 51 -24.72 2.18 -29.32
N ALA A 52 -23.74 2.44 -30.20
CA ALA A 52 -22.99 1.39 -30.85
C ALA A 52 -22.23 0.57 -29.80
N ASP A 53 -22.21 -0.76 -29.96
CA ASP A 53 -21.51 -1.70 -29.07
C ASP A 53 -19.98 -1.53 -29.17
N GLY A 54 -19.45 -0.54 -28.46
CA GLY A 54 -18.03 -0.28 -28.32
C GLY A 54 -17.82 0.78 -27.24
N HIS A 55 -17.01 0.46 -26.23
CA HIS A 55 -16.91 1.26 -24.99
C HIS A 55 -16.40 2.70 -25.22
N TRP A 56 -15.69 2.92 -26.33
CA TRP A 56 -15.06 4.20 -26.68
C TRP A 56 -15.41 4.71 -28.08
N GLY A 57 -16.34 4.05 -28.78
CA GLY A 57 -16.69 4.35 -30.18
C GLY A 57 -15.61 3.91 -31.16
N GLU A 58 -15.87 2.82 -31.88
CA GLU A 58 -14.96 2.23 -32.89
C GLU A 58 -14.50 3.24 -33.95
N ALA A 59 -15.35 4.19 -34.31
CA ALA A 59 -15.04 5.25 -35.26
C ALA A 59 -13.95 6.22 -34.78
N ALA A 60 -13.76 6.40 -33.46
CA ALA A 60 -12.75 7.29 -32.89
C ALA A 60 -11.39 6.59 -32.72
N LEU A 61 -11.41 5.30 -32.39
CA LEU A 61 -10.19 4.53 -32.13
C LEU A 61 -9.63 3.82 -33.36
N GLY A 62 -10.44 3.61 -34.41
CA GLY A 62 -10.04 2.85 -35.60
C GLY A 62 -9.97 1.33 -35.37
N PHE A 63 -10.35 0.85 -34.17
CA PHE A 63 -10.51 -0.56 -33.84
C PHE A 63 -11.64 -0.73 -32.81
N ARG A 64 -12.21 -1.94 -32.75
CA ARG A 64 -13.21 -2.30 -31.76
C ARG A 64 -12.53 -2.61 -30.43
N TRP A 65 -12.99 -1.96 -29.36
CA TRP A 65 -12.57 -2.24 -27.98
C TRP A 65 -13.80 -2.49 -27.10
N VAL A 66 -13.81 -3.63 -26.44
CA VAL A 66 -14.83 -4.05 -25.47
C VAL A 66 -14.22 -4.19 -24.08
N GLU A 67 -15.03 -4.13 -23.01
CA GLU A 67 -14.50 -4.22 -21.64
C GLU A 67 -13.72 -5.53 -21.40
N SER A 68 -14.12 -6.64 -22.07
CA SER A 68 -13.41 -7.92 -21.98
C SER A 68 -11.98 -7.88 -22.52
N ASP A 69 -11.64 -6.94 -23.41
CA ASP A 69 -10.27 -6.77 -23.92
C ASP A 69 -9.32 -6.23 -22.83
N SER A 70 -9.89 -5.67 -21.76
CA SER A 70 -9.15 -5.21 -20.57
C SER A 70 -9.31 -6.14 -19.36
N SER A 71 -10.03 -7.26 -19.51
CA SER A 71 -10.21 -8.24 -18.43
C SER A 71 -9.00 -9.18 -18.37
N ASP A 72 -8.22 -9.09 -17.29
CA ASP A 72 -6.98 -9.82 -17.12
C ASP A 72 -6.79 -10.16 -15.63
N ASP A 73 -6.66 -11.44 -15.32
CA ASP A 73 -6.61 -11.96 -13.95
C ASP A 73 -5.19 -12.10 -13.39
N ARG A 74 -4.16 -11.61 -14.08
CA ARG A 74 -2.77 -11.77 -13.64
C ARG A 74 -2.49 -11.13 -12.28
N LEU A 75 -3.24 -10.10 -11.86
CA LEU A 75 -3.14 -9.56 -10.50
C LEU A 75 -3.45 -10.62 -9.43
N GLN A 76 -4.35 -11.57 -9.72
CA GLN A 76 -4.64 -12.68 -8.81
C GLN A 76 -3.44 -13.62 -8.61
N LEU A 77 -2.55 -13.67 -9.59
CA LEU A 77 -1.36 -14.51 -9.60
C LEU A 77 -0.11 -13.79 -9.10
N MET A 78 -0.14 -12.46 -9.02
CA MET A 78 0.96 -11.61 -8.59
C MET A 78 1.32 -11.88 -7.13
N ASP A 79 2.62 -11.99 -6.84
CA ASP A 79 3.10 -11.94 -5.46
C ASP A 79 3.02 -10.49 -4.97
N VAL A 80 1.90 -10.13 -4.37
CA VAL A 80 1.68 -8.79 -3.78
C VAL A 80 2.43 -8.58 -2.45
N GLY A 81 3.12 -9.60 -1.92
CA GLY A 81 3.87 -9.54 -0.67
C GLY A 81 3.06 -9.88 0.59
N THR A 82 3.59 -9.45 1.74
CA THR A 82 3.04 -9.72 3.08
C THR A 82 1.77 -8.91 3.36
N PHE A 83 1.62 -7.74 2.75
CA PHE A 83 0.44 -6.89 2.89
C PHE A 83 -0.01 -6.32 1.54
N PHE A 84 -1.23 -5.80 1.48
CA PHE A 84 -1.76 -5.09 0.32
C PHE A 84 -2.68 -3.94 0.77
N CYS A 85 -2.39 -2.73 0.30
CA CYS A 85 -3.17 -1.53 0.55
C CYS A 85 -4.25 -1.34 -0.51
N SER A 86 -5.51 -1.19 -0.10
CA SER A 86 -6.64 -0.99 -1.01
C SER A 86 -7.83 -0.34 -0.31
N SER A 87 -8.90 -0.05 -1.05
CA SER A 87 -10.23 -0.04 -0.44
C SER A 87 -10.68 -1.49 -0.24
N LEU A 88 -11.42 -1.79 0.82
CA LEU A 88 -11.96 -3.13 1.07
C LEU A 88 -13.45 -3.05 1.48
N PRO A 89 -14.37 -3.51 0.63
CA PRO A 89 -15.78 -3.68 0.99
C PRO A 89 -15.97 -4.79 2.03
N THR A 90 -16.78 -4.52 3.03
CA THR A 90 -17.21 -5.45 4.08
C THR A 90 -18.72 -5.37 4.25
N ALA A 91 -19.31 -6.28 5.03
CA ALA A 91 -20.75 -6.30 5.27
C ALA A 91 -21.28 -5.04 5.99
N ASN A 92 -20.43 -4.30 6.70
CA ASN A 92 -20.81 -3.10 7.45
C ASN A 92 -20.19 -1.79 6.91
N GLY A 93 -19.74 -1.78 5.66
CA GLY A 93 -19.20 -0.59 5.00
C GLY A 93 -17.95 -0.87 4.18
N VAL A 94 -17.34 0.19 3.63
CA VAL A 94 -16.07 0.11 2.90
C VAL A 94 -14.97 0.71 3.74
N ILE A 95 -13.91 -0.05 3.97
CA ILE A 95 -12.67 0.46 4.56
C ILE A 95 -11.91 1.18 3.44
N ALA A 96 -11.89 2.51 3.45
CA ALA A 96 -11.32 3.28 2.34
C ALA A 96 -9.77 3.23 2.30
N LYS A 97 -9.13 3.21 3.47
CA LYS A 97 -7.66 3.10 3.64
C LYS A 97 -7.32 1.79 4.32
N ALA A 98 -7.56 0.68 3.62
CA ALA A 98 -7.39 -0.66 4.17
C ALA A 98 -5.95 -1.15 3.95
N VAL A 99 -5.34 -1.72 4.98
CA VAL A 99 -4.13 -2.56 4.84
C VAL A 99 -4.48 -3.97 5.26
N SER A 100 -4.52 -4.87 4.28
CA SER A 100 -4.72 -6.30 4.51
C SER A 100 -3.37 -6.98 4.68
N VAL A 101 -3.19 -7.72 5.76
CA VAL A 101 -1.92 -8.39 6.12
C VAL A 101 -2.12 -9.90 6.13
N ARG A 102 -1.25 -10.64 5.46
CA ARG A 102 -1.16 -12.11 5.55
C ARG A 102 -0.43 -12.48 6.84
N ILE A 103 -1.01 -13.38 7.63
CA ILE A 103 -0.52 -13.76 8.95
C ILE A 103 -0.52 -15.27 9.14
N GLY A 104 0.30 -15.72 10.09
CA GLY A 104 0.52 -17.13 10.42
C GLY A 104 1.70 -17.72 9.66
N ASP A 105 2.32 -18.76 10.22
CA ASP A 105 3.56 -19.35 9.71
C ASP A 105 3.44 -19.89 8.28
N ARG A 106 2.21 -20.28 7.89
CA ARG A 106 1.87 -20.76 6.54
C ARG A 106 1.09 -19.72 5.73
N ARG A 107 0.97 -18.49 6.23
CA ARG A 107 0.13 -17.41 5.66
C ARG A 107 -1.33 -17.85 5.48
N GLN A 108 -1.84 -18.65 6.42
CA GLN A 108 -3.15 -19.29 6.34
C GLN A 108 -4.31 -18.40 6.79
N ALA A 109 -4.02 -17.23 7.35
CA ALA A 109 -5.00 -16.27 7.80
C ALA A 109 -4.61 -14.86 7.39
N SER A 110 -5.53 -13.92 7.57
CA SER A 110 -5.34 -12.52 7.21
C SER A 110 -6.19 -11.61 8.09
N VAL A 111 -5.71 -10.39 8.29
CA VAL A 111 -6.45 -9.32 8.96
C VAL A 111 -6.35 -8.03 8.16
N THR A 112 -7.36 -7.16 8.28
CA THR A 112 -7.33 -5.83 7.66
C THR A 112 -7.45 -4.75 8.72
N TYR A 113 -6.55 -3.77 8.66
CA TYR A 113 -6.61 -2.55 9.45
C TYR A 113 -7.19 -1.41 8.61
N ASP A 114 -8.03 -0.58 9.25
CA ASP A 114 -8.39 0.74 8.78
C ASP A 114 -7.35 1.75 9.27
N LEU A 115 -6.52 2.27 8.37
CA LEU A 115 -5.44 3.19 8.74
C LEU A 115 -5.93 4.55 9.23
N ALA A 116 -7.15 4.97 8.88
CA ALA A 116 -7.69 6.25 9.34
C ALA A 116 -8.02 6.23 10.84
N HIS A 117 -8.26 5.04 11.40
CA HIS A 117 -8.73 4.85 12.77
C HIS A 117 -7.89 3.85 13.57
N MET A 118 -6.85 3.28 12.96
CA MET A 118 -6.07 2.13 13.44
C MET A 118 -6.94 1.03 14.06
N ASN A 119 -8.02 0.69 13.35
CA ASN A 119 -8.97 -0.33 13.77
C ASN A 119 -8.70 -1.64 13.03
N CYS A 120 -8.43 -2.73 13.76
CA CYS A 120 -8.39 -4.08 13.21
C CYS A 120 -9.82 -4.51 12.85
N ARG A 121 -10.22 -4.30 11.59
CA ARG A 121 -11.62 -4.36 11.15
C ARG A 121 -12.12 -5.77 10.91
N VAL A 122 -11.33 -6.62 10.27
CA VAL A 122 -11.79 -7.94 9.83
C VAL A 122 -10.65 -8.93 9.84
N GLY A 123 -10.95 -10.17 10.21
CA GLY A 123 -10.02 -11.29 10.14
C GLY A 123 -10.67 -12.50 9.48
N TRP A 124 -9.90 -13.24 8.68
CA TRP A 124 -10.37 -14.41 7.95
C TRP A 124 -9.27 -15.46 7.80
N THR A 125 -9.68 -16.69 7.52
CA THR A 125 -8.79 -17.83 7.22
C THR A 125 -8.95 -18.28 5.77
N GLY A 126 -7.90 -18.83 5.18
CA GLY A 126 -7.89 -19.31 3.79
C GLY A 126 -7.26 -18.30 2.82
N GLU A 127 -7.84 -18.16 1.63
CA GLU A 127 -7.29 -17.29 0.59
C GLU A 127 -7.26 -15.83 1.02
N PHE A 128 -6.20 -15.09 0.66
CA PHE A 128 -5.98 -13.70 1.05
C PHE A 128 -7.04 -12.77 0.44
N LEU A 129 -6.83 -12.32 -0.79
CA LEU A 129 -7.73 -11.41 -1.50
C LEU A 129 -8.09 -11.99 -2.86
N LYS A 130 -9.33 -11.72 -3.29
CA LYS A 130 -9.85 -12.01 -4.62
C LYS A 130 -9.94 -10.72 -5.41
N PHE A 131 -9.16 -10.64 -6.48
CA PHE A 131 -9.14 -9.47 -7.37
C PHE A 131 -10.15 -9.66 -8.49
N ASP A 132 -10.85 -8.59 -8.83
CA ASP A 132 -11.68 -8.56 -10.04
C ASP A 132 -10.75 -8.47 -11.26
N PRO A 133 -10.93 -9.25 -12.33
CA PRO A 133 -10.06 -9.16 -13.49
C PRO A 133 -10.30 -7.90 -14.35
N ALA A 134 -11.42 -7.18 -14.16
CA ALA A 134 -11.72 -6.00 -14.95
C ALA A 134 -10.58 -4.96 -14.88
N ARG A 135 -10.08 -4.56 -16.04
CA ARG A 135 -8.97 -3.61 -16.22
C ARG A 135 -7.71 -4.02 -15.46
N PHE A 136 -7.27 -5.26 -15.64
CA PHE A 136 -6.09 -5.79 -14.93
C PHE A 136 -6.21 -5.68 -13.40
N GLY A 137 -7.45 -5.69 -12.88
CA GLY A 137 -7.77 -5.56 -11.46
C GLY A 137 -7.56 -4.20 -10.81
N ILE A 138 -7.57 -3.12 -11.60
CA ILE A 138 -7.40 -1.76 -11.05
C ILE A 138 -8.73 -1.04 -10.76
N ILE A 139 -9.84 -1.46 -11.36
CA ILE A 139 -11.08 -0.67 -11.32
C ILE A 139 -11.99 -1.01 -10.13
N SER A 140 -11.93 -2.24 -9.65
CA SER A 140 -12.76 -2.71 -8.54
C SER A 140 -11.89 -3.01 -7.33
N PRO A 141 -12.35 -2.69 -6.11
CA PRO A 141 -11.64 -3.13 -4.92
C PRO A 141 -11.63 -4.66 -4.84
N PRO A 142 -10.59 -5.26 -4.22
CA PRO A 142 -10.58 -6.70 -3.96
C PRO A 142 -11.70 -7.09 -2.98
N ARG A 143 -11.98 -8.39 -2.93
CA ARG A 143 -12.86 -9.02 -1.94
C ARG A 143 -12.06 -9.94 -1.03
N ILE A 144 -12.59 -10.22 0.16
CA ILE A 144 -12.06 -11.25 1.06
C ILE A 144 -12.05 -12.60 0.33
N GLY A 145 -10.90 -13.26 0.29
CA GLY A 145 -10.73 -14.52 -0.43
C GLY A 145 -11.25 -15.75 0.33
N GLY A 146 -11.19 -15.71 1.66
CA GLY A 146 -11.44 -16.84 2.55
C GLY A 146 -12.66 -16.72 3.45
N GLU A 147 -12.69 -17.53 4.50
CA GLU A 147 -13.77 -17.59 5.48
C GLU A 147 -13.59 -16.50 6.55
N GLN A 148 -14.48 -15.51 6.55
CA GLN A 148 -14.48 -14.44 7.54
C GLN A 148 -14.78 -14.99 8.94
N LYS A 149 -13.89 -14.70 9.89
CA LYS A 149 -13.99 -15.13 11.29
C LYS A 149 -14.54 -14.05 12.21
N PHE A 150 -14.18 -12.78 11.99
CA PHE A 150 -14.78 -11.66 12.72
C PHE A 150 -14.86 -10.41 11.87
N LEU A 151 -15.80 -9.52 12.21
CA LEU A 151 -15.95 -8.18 11.64
C LEU A 151 -16.30 -7.19 12.76
N ASN A 152 -15.40 -6.25 12.99
CA ASN A 152 -15.54 -5.18 13.96
C ASN A 152 -16.36 -4.02 13.39
N ALA A 153 -16.98 -3.25 14.29
CA ALA A 153 -17.70 -2.04 13.94
C ALA A 153 -16.80 -1.04 13.18
N ASP A 154 -17.44 -0.23 12.34
CA ASP A 154 -16.78 0.86 11.64
C ASP A 154 -16.39 2.00 12.60
N GLY A 155 -15.39 2.79 12.20
CA GLY A 155 -14.89 3.93 12.97
C GLY A 155 -13.77 3.59 13.96
N ALA A 156 -13.67 4.40 15.02
CA ALA A 156 -12.55 4.40 15.96
C ALA A 156 -12.41 3.08 16.75
N ALA A 157 -11.21 2.48 16.70
CA ALA A 157 -10.86 1.39 17.62
C ALA A 157 -10.57 1.93 19.02
N TRP A 158 -9.94 3.08 19.14
CA TRP A 158 -9.73 3.74 20.41
C TRP A 158 -10.97 4.55 20.81
N GLN A 159 -11.05 4.96 22.08
CA GLN A 159 -12.14 5.76 22.62
C GLN A 159 -12.67 6.83 21.62
N PRO A 160 -13.99 7.10 21.53
CA PRO A 160 -14.64 7.81 20.39
C PRO A 160 -14.17 9.24 20.07
N GLN A 161 -13.19 9.77 20.80
CA GLN A 161 -12.62 11.11 20.64
C GLN A 161 -11.09 11.11 20.63
N ALA A 162 -10.45 9.93 20.70
CA ALA A 162 -9.00 9.87 20.65
C ALA A 162 -8.49 10.33 19.29
N GLU A 163 -7.45 11.16 19.31
CA GLU A 163 -6.69 11.48 18.11
C GLU A 163 -5.82 10.28 17.77
N VAL A 164 -6.13 9.63 16.65
CA VAL A 164 -5.32 8.52 16.12
C VAL A 164 -4.49 9.04 14.96
N ASN A 165 -3.17 8.84 15.03
CA ASN A 165 -2.25 9.29 13.99
C ASN A 165 -1.35 8.13 13.55
N TYR A 166 -1.60 7.61 12.35
CA TYR A 166 -0.80 6.55 11.76
C TYR A 166 0.58 7.08 11.35
N ARG A 167 1.65 6.45 11.84
CA ARG A 167 3.05 6.86 11.55
C ARG A 167 3.72 6.00 10.49
N GLY A 168 3.25 4.77 10.30
CA GLY A 168 3.82 3.84 9.32
C GLY A 168 3.82 2.40 9.80
N MET A 169 4.46 1.53 9.02
CA MET A 169 4.63 0.13 9.40
C MET A 169 6.02 -0.39 9.05
N HIS A 170 6.57 -1.22 9.93
CA HIS A 170 7.77 -2.00 9.67
C HIS A 170 7.39 -3.35 9.08
N VAL A 171 8.22 -3.86 8.17
CA VAL A 171 8.09 -5.22 7.63
C VAL A 171 9.34 -6.00 7.98
N HIS A 172 9.15 -7.07 8.76
CA HIS A 172 10.21 -7.97 9.20
C HIS A 172 9.93 -9.39 8.70
N GLY A 173 10.44 -9.73 7.52
CA GLY A 173 10.10 -10.99 6.85
C GLY A 173 8.60 -11.10 6.59
N ALA A 174 7.92 -12.04 7.27
CA ALA A 174 6.47 -12.22 7.19
C ALA A 174 5.68 -11.39 8.23
N ARG A 175 6.35 -10.67 9.13
CA ARG A 175 5.70 -9.84 10.16
C ARG A 175 5.51 -8.42 9.67
N VAL A 176 4.38 -7.83 10.07
CA VAL A 176 4.12 -6.39 9.98
C VAL A 176 3.97 -5.86 11.40
N LEU A 177 4.59 -4.70 11.66
CA LEU A 177 4.43 -3.95 12.89
C LEU A 177 3.93 -2.55 12.55
N PHE A 178 2.72 -2.22 12.95
CA PHE A 178 2.17 -0.88 12.85
C PHE A 178 2.72 0.02 13.95
N ASN A 179 3.05 1.25 13.59
CA ASN A 179 3.45 2.32 14.50
C ASN A 179 2.46 3.48 14.35
N TYR A 180 1.83 3.89 15.43
CA TYR A 180 0.86 4.97 15.45
C TYR A 180 0.81 5.64 16.83
N GLU A 181 0.10 6.76 16.91
CA GLU A 181 -0.17 7.46 18.17
C GLU A 181 -1.66 7.49 18.46
N VAL A 182 -1.99 7.47 19.75
CA VAL A 182 -3.34 7.65 20.29
C VAL A 182 -3.25 8.70 21.38
N ASP A 183 -3.83 9.89 21.18
CA ASP A 183 -3.69 11.03 22.11
C ASP A 183 -2.21 11.30 22.48
N HIS A 184 -1.33 11.27 21.47
CA HIS A 184 0.14 11.38 21.57
C HIS A 184 0.86 10.24 22.33
N VAL A 185 0.15 9.18 22.71
CA VAL A 185 0.74 7.96 23.27
C VAL A 185 1.12 7.04 22.12
N GLN A 186 2.40 6.68 22.04
CA GLN A 186 2.88 5.75 21.02
C GLN A 186 2.26 4.36 21.24
N VAL A 187 1.82 3.73 20.14
CA VAL A 187 1.39 2.35 20.09
C VAL A 187 2.13 1.61 18.98
N LEU A 188 2.71 0.47 19.35
CA LEU A 188 3.24 -0.52 18.42
C LEU A 188 2.32 -1.73 18.42
N GLU A 189 1.96 -2.24 17.25
CA GLU A 189 1.01 -3.35 17.13
C GLU A 189 1.38 -4.32 16.00
N SER A 190 1.47 -5.61 16.31
CA SER A 190 1.74 -6.66 15.32
C SER A 190 0.66 -7.75 15.37
N PRO A 191 -0.05 -8.02 14.25
CA PRO A 191 -0.99 -9.13 14.17
C PRO A 191 -0.30 -10.45 13.83
N TRP A 192 -0.88 -11.57 14.29
CA TRP A 192 -0.51 -12.91 13.87
C TRP A 192 -1.68 -13.89 13.88
N TYR A 193 -1.43 -15.10 13.40
CA TYR A 193 -2.34 -16.23 13.54
C TYR A 193 -1.57 -17.43 14.06
N VAL A 194 -2.05 -17.99 15.15
CA VAL A 194 -1.45 -19.16 15.80
C VAL A 194 -2.35 -20.36 15.51
N GLU A 195 -1.74 -21.47 15.11
CA GLU A 195 -2.39 -22.75 14.90
C GLU A 195 -1.43 -23.85 15.38
N GLN A 196 -1.61 -24.28 16.63
CA GLN A 196 -0.70 -25.23 17.28
C GLN A 196 -1.48 -26.14 18.24
N ASP A 197 -1.15 -27.43 18.27
CA ASP A 197 -1.70 -28.40 19.22
C ASP A 197 -3.24 -28.47 19.24
N GLY A 198 -3.88 -28.19 18.10
CA GLY A 198 -5.34 -28.19 17.95
C GLY A 198 -6.04 -26.90 18.41
N ASP A 199 -5.28 -25.90 18.86
CA ASP A 199 -5.78 -24.55 19.15
C ASP A 199 -5.45 -23.61 17.99
N ALA A 200 -6.38 -22.71 17.68
CA ALA A 200 -6.25 -21.78 16.57
C ALA A 200 -6.89 -20.42 16.89
N PHE A 201 -6.14 -19.34 16.71
CA PHE A 201 -6.59 -18.00 17.08
C PHE A 201 -5.83 -16.89 16.38
N PHE A 202 -6.48 -15.73 16.30
CA PHE A 202 -5.82 -14.49 15.90
C PHE A 202 -5.13 -13.89 17.11
N GLU A 203 -3.90 -13.44 16.91
CA GLU A 203 -3.08 -12.82 17.94
C GLU A 203 -2.82 -11.36 17.58
N ARG A 204 -2.80 -10.49 18.59
CA ARG A 204 -2.30 -9.11 18.48
C ARG A 204 -1.32 -8.87 19.61
N GLU A 205 -0.08 -8.55 19.28
CA GLU A 205 0.90 -8.04 20.24
C GLU A 205 0.86 -6.52 20.20
N LEU A 206 0.65 -5.87 21.36
CA LEU A 206 0.63 -4.42 21.47
C LEU A 206 1.68 -3.96 22.48
N LYS A 207 2.32 -2.82 22.21
CA LYS A 207 3.06 -2.04 23.20
C LYS A 207 2.53 -0.63 23.20
N ILE A 208 2.02 -0.21 24.34
CA ILE A 208 1.43 1.11 24.55
C ILE A 208 2.40 1.90 25.44
N GLY A 209 2.76 3.11 25.03
CA GLY A 209 3.62 4.00 25.77
C GLY A 209 2.99 4.50 27.09
N PRO A 210 3.76 5.26 27.89
CA PRO A 210 3.24 5.94 29.08
C PRO A 210 2.09 6.88 28.75
N SER A 211 1.11 7.00 29.66
CA SER A 211 -0.04 7.89 29.50
C SER A 211 -0.47 8.48 30.84
N ALA A 212 -0.76 9.78 30.86
CA ALA A 212 -1.31 10.46 32.03
C ALA A 212 -2.81 10.19 32.25
N THR A 213 -3.49 9.65 31.24
CA THR A 213 -4.92 9.33 31.26
C THR A 213 -5.15 7.86 30.93
N SER A 214 -6.30 7.31 31.33
CA SER A 214 -6.66 5.97 30.91
C SER A 214 -7.03 5.94 29.43
N LEU A 215 -6.59 4.90 28.73
CA LEU A 215 -6.95 4.64 27.34
C LEU A 215 -7.94 3.48 27.26
N THR A 216 -8.85 3.49 26.29
CA THR A 216 -9.75 2.37 26.00
C THR A 216 -9.61 1.94 24.54
N LEU A 217 -9.35 0.65 24.32
CA LEU A 217 -9.30 0.00 23.01
C LEU A 217 -10.51 -0.94 22.85
N ASN A 218 -11.30 -0.73 21.81
CA ASN A 218 -12.27 -1.69 21.30
C ASN A 218 -11.51 -2.81 20.56
N VAL A 219 -11.60 -4.04 21.08
CA VAL A 219 -10.86 -5.19 20.54
C VAL A 219 -11.71 -5.98 19.57
N ALA A 220 -12.95 -6.28 19.95
CA ALA A 220 -13.82 -7.14 19.16
C ALA A 220 -15.31 -6.84 19.36
N SER A 221 -16.09 -7.02 18.30
CA SER A 221 -17.57 -7.07 18.35
C SER A 221 -18.08 -8.31 19.10
N GLN A 222 -19.39 -8.32 19.39
CA GLN A 222 -20.09 -9.45 19.99
C GLN A 222 -19.86 -10.73 19.16
N GLY A 223 -19.63 -11.86 19.83
CA GLY A 223 -19.41 -13.15 19.16
C GLY A 223 -17.96 -13.58 19.04
N VAL A 224 -17.03 -12.75 19.52
CA VAL A 224 -15.59 -13.05 19.58
C VAL A 224 -15.15 -13.13 21.04
N ALA A 225 -14.57 -14.26 21.41
CA ALA A 225 -13.89 -14.43 22.69
C ALA A 225 -12.52 -13.76 22.63
N VAL A 226 -12.19 -12.98 23.67
CA VAL A 226 -10.89 -12.31 23.79
C VAL A 226 -10.20 -12.77 25.07
N SER A 227 -8.92 -13.08 24.99
CA SER A 227 -8.03 -13.15 26.14
C SER A 227 -6.99 -12.04 26.06
N VAL A 228 -6.53 -11.55 27.22
CA VAL A 228 -5.42 -10.60 27.33
C VAL A 228 -4.40 -11.14 28.32
N ALA A 229 -3.13 -11.16 27.91
CA ALA A 229 -1.99 -11.39 28.79
C ALA A 229 -1.16 -10.12 28.92
N THR A 230 -0.67 -9.85 30.13
CA THR A 230 0.21 -8.71 30.44
C THR A 230 1.19 -9.08 31.55
N SER A 231 2.37 -8.46 31.55
CA SER A 231 3.33 -8.56 32.65
C SER A 231 2.87 -7.81 33.90
N ASP A 232 1.89 -6.92 33.79
CA ASP A 232 1.32 -6.26 34.95
C ASP A 232 0.61 -7.26 35.86
N ALA A 233 0.96 -7.26 37.14
CA ALA A 233 0.36 -8.15 38.13
C ALA A 233 -1.01 -7.64 38.65
N SER A 234 -1.32 -6.35 38.45
CA SER A 234 -2.55 -5.74 38.97
C SER A 234 -3.67 -5.72 37.93
N PRO A 235 -4.84 -6.30 38.21
CA PRO A 235 -6.01 -6.25 37.33
C PRO A 235 -6.63 -4.88 37.11
N GLU A 236 -6.26 -3.88 37.92
CA GLU A 236 -6.76 -2.51 37.77
C GLU A 236 -5.96 -1.71 36.72
N GLN A 237 -4.77 -2.21 36.34
CA GLN A 237 -3.89 -1.56 35.37
C GLN A 237 -4.31 -1.84 33.93
N VAL A 238 -4.81 -3.04 33.69
CA VAL A 238 -5.38 -3.48 32.42
C VAL A 238 -6.68 -4.19 32.78
N GLU A 239 -7.80 -3.76 32.22
CA GLU A 239 -9.12 -4.33 32.49
C GLU A 239 -9.75 -4.77 31.17
N LEU A 240 -10.12 -6.05 31.07
CA LEU A 240 -10.90 -6.58 29.95
C LEU A 240 -12.38 -6.56 30.35
N ARG A 241 -13.21 -5.89 29.55
CA ARG A 241 -14.63 -5.68 29.85
C ARG A 241 -15.50 -5.82 28.60
N SER A 242 -16.78 -6.11 28.79
CA SER A 242 -17.78 -6.05 27.72
C SER A 242 -18.75 -4.91 27.98
N VAL A 243 -18.80 -3.95 27.07
CA VAL A 243 -19.67 -2.76 27.17
C VAL A 243 -20.53 -2.70 25.91
N ALA A 244 -21.85 -2.77 26.09
CA ALA A 244 -22.82 -2.76 24.98
C ALA A 244 -22.51 -3.78 23.87
N GLY A 245 -22.00 -4.96 24.23
CA GLY A 245 -21.66 -6.03 23.29
C GLY A 245 -20.30 -5.89 22.60
N VAL A 246 -19.53 -4.85 22.91
CA VAL A 246 -18.15 -4.68 22.43
C VAL A 246 -17.18 -5.09 23.53
N VAL A 247 -16.22 -5.94 23.19
CA VAL A 247 -15.11 -6.29 24.08
C VAL A 247 -14.07 -5.19 24.03
N GLN A 248 -13.75 -4.62 25.19
CA GLN A 248 -12.86 -3.50 25.35
C GLN A 248 -11.75 -3.81 26.35
N ILE A 249 -10.57 -3.23 26.11
CA ILE A 249 -9.49 -3.17 27.08
C ILE A 249 -9.36 -1.74 27.55
N ARG A 250 -9.49 -1.52 28.86
CA ARG A 250 -9.10 -0.27 29.52
C ARG A 250 -7.69 -0.41 30.06
N ILE A 251 -6.84 0.55 29.75
CA ILE A 251 -5.47 0.66 30.26
C ILE A 251 -5.45 1.87 31.18
N ALA A 252 -5.08 1.69 32.44
CA ALA A 252 -4.98 2.79 33.40
C ALA A 252 -3.84 3.76 33.04
N ALA A 253 -3.92 4.98 33.57
CA ALA A 253 -2.82 5.94 33.48
C ALA A 253 -1.56 5.34 34.15
N ARG A 254 -0.41 5.49 33.49
CA ARG A 254 0.86 4.87 33.88
C ARG A 254 2.07 5.63 33.34
N THR A 255 3.19 5.56 34.06
CA THR A 255 4.45 6.23 33.69
C THR A 255 5.40 5.36 32.89
N GLU A 256 5.18 4.05 32.86
CA GLU A 256 5.97 3.08 32.10
C GLU A 256 5.13 2.47 30.97
N PRO A 257 5.73 2.05 29.85
CA PRO A 257 5.01 1.31 28.81
C PRO A 257 4.35 0.03 29.33
N VAL A 258 3.35 -0.46 28.59
CA VAL A 258 2.74 -1.78 28.79
C VAL A 258 2.75 -2.57 27.50
N ALA A 259 3.13 -3.85 27.60
CA ALA A 259 2.96 -4.80 26.53
C ALA A 259 1.75 -5.70 26.80
N LEU A 260 0.95 -5.97 25.78
CA LEU A 260 -0.24 -6.81 25.82
C LEU A 260 -0.15 -7.87 24.72
N ARG A 261 -0.57 -9.09 25.03
CA ARG A 261 -0.85 -10.11 24.02
C ARG A 261 -2.34 -10.42 24.05
N LEU A 262 -3.02 -10.18 22.94
CA LEU A 262 -4.43 -10.46 22.78
C LEU A 262 -4.61 -11.72 21.95
N GLU A 263 -5.54 -12.57 22.35
CA GLU A 263 -5.96 -13.70 21.52
C GLU A 263 -7.46 -13.59 21.25
N LEU A 264 -7.85 -13.75 19.99
CA LEU A 264 -9.22 -13.63 19.51
C LEU A 264 -9.65 -14.97 18.90
N ARG A 265 -10.75 -15.52 19.40
CA ARG A 265 -11.38 -16.76 18.91
C ARG A 265 -12.85 -16.53 18.61
N THR A 266 -13.37 -17.16 17.56
CA THR A 266 -14.80 -17.12 17.30
C THR A 266 -15.53 -18.03 18.29
N LEU A 267 -16.71 -17.65 18.77
CA LEU A 267 -17.43 -18.45 19.77
C LEU A 267 -17.85 -19.84 19.27
N ALA A 268 -17.93 -20.07 17.95
CA ALA A 268 -18.15 -21.41 17.39
C ALA A 268 -16.93 -22.33 17.58
N GLU A 269 -15.72 -21.75 17.66
CA GLU A 269 -14.44 -22.43 17.88
C GLU A 269 -14.09 -22.48 19.38
N ALA A 270 -14.81 -21.76 20.25
CA ALA A 270 -14.60 -21.78 21.70
C ALA A 270 -15.28 -23.00 22.34
N THR A 271 -14.49 -23.97 22.78
CA THR A 271 -14.95 -25.23 23.41
C THR A 271 -15.59 -25.07 24.80
N SER A 272 -15.68 -23.84 25.33
CA SER A 272 -16.41 -23.56 26.58
C SER A 272 -17.02 -22.15 26.58
N PRO A 273 -18.33 -21.99 26.89
CA PRO A 273 -19.00 -20.69 27.03
C PRO A 273 -18.43 -19.79 28.15
N ALA A 274 -17.48 -20.29 28.95
CA ALA A 274 -16.85 -19.54 30.05
C ALA A 274 -15.76 -18.54 29.60
N THR A 275 -15.39 -18.48 28.33
CA THR A 275 -14.29 -17.61 27.86
C THR A 275 -14.84 -16.37 27.16
N ILE A 276 -15.49 -15.47 27.91
CA ILE A 276 -15.83 -14.14 27.37
C ILE A 276 -14.70 -13.13 27.66
N SER A 277 -13.83 -13.41 28.63
CA SER A 277 -12.68 -12.57 28.97
C SER A 277 -11.71 -13.34 29.87
N ASN A 278 -10.66 -13.96 29.33
CA ASN A 278 -9.58 -14.51 30.15
C ASN A 278 -8.49 -13.47 30.31
N HIS A 279 -8.33 -12.98 31.54
CA HIS A 279 -7.23 -12.08 31.88
C HIS A 279 -6.12 -12.86 32.58
N VAL A 280 -4.96 -12.92 31.93
CA VAL A 280 -3.75 -13.52 32.49
C VAL A 280 -2.80 -12.42 32.92
N HIS A 281 -2.67 -12.23 34.23
CA HIS A 281 -1.81 -11.22 34.84
C HIS A 281 -0.44 -11.77 35.21
N GLY A 282 0.58 -10.90 35.27
CA GLY A 282 1.91 -11.24 35.75
C GLY A 282 2.67 -12.22 34.86
N VAL A 283 2.31 -12.33 33.58
CA VAL A 283 3.00 -13.21 32.62
C VAL A 283 3.82 -12.36 31.65
N ALA A 284 5.08 -12.73 31.46
CA ALA A 284 5.92 -12.07 30.48
C ALA A 284 5.32 -12.21 29.08
N VAL A 285 5.09 -11.09 28.42
CA VAL A 285 4.68 -11.01 27.02
C VAL A 285 5.84 -10.46 26.20
N ALA A 286 5.96 -10.93 24.96
CA ALA A 286 7.02 -10.47 24.06
C ALA A 286 6.81 -8.99 23.69
N ASP A 287 7.89 -8.21 23.66
CA ASP A 287 7.85 -6.82 23.22
C ASP A 287 7.77 -6.77 21.69
N PRO A 288 6.68 -6.25 21.08
CA PRO A 288 6.55 -6.14 19.63
C PRO A 288 7.58 -5.19 19.00
N ALA A 289 8.27 -4.33 19.78
CA ALA A 289 9.35 -3.48 19.27
C ALA A 289 10.51 -4.26 18.64
N ARG A 290 10.65 -5.56 18.95
CA ARG A 290 11.62 -6.46 18.28
C ARG A 290 11.43 -6.55 16.76
N TRP A 291 10.24 -6.21 16.25
CA TRP A 291 9.94 -6.19 14.82
C TRP A 291 10.23 -4.84 14.14
N GLN A 292 10.75 -3.84 14.86
CA GLN A 292 11.19 -2.57 14.27
C GLN A 292 12.54 -2.68 13.55
N THR A 293 13.28 -3.76 13.79
CA THR A 293 14.56 -4.02 13.13
C THR A 293 14.34 -4.53 11.71
N SER A 294 15.31 -4.30 10.82
CA SER A 294 15.30 -4.85 9.46
C SER A 294 15.11 -6.36 9.45
N GLY A 295 14.34 -6.84 8.47
CA GLY A 295 14.11 -8.26 8.24
C GLY A 295 15.25 -8.92 7.47
N PRO A 296 15.16 -10.24 7.23
CA PRO A 296 15.94 -10.86 6.17
C PRO A 296 15.44 -10.39 4.79
N LEU A 297 16.37 -10.31 3.84
CA LEU A 297 16.08 -10.06 2.42
C LEU A 297 14.93 -10.96 1.93
N ARG A 298 13.90 -10.37 1.32
CA ARG A 298 12.66 -11.09 0.90
C ARG A 298 12.72 -11.51 -0.56
N TRP A 299 13.33 -10.70 -1.40
CA TRP A 299 13.44 -10.89 -2.84
C TRP A 299 14.87 -11.30 -3.17
N GLY A 300 14.99 -12.26 -4.09
CA GLY A 300 16.28 -12.85 -4.42
C GLY A 300 17.19 -11.92 -5.24
N GLU A 301 17.99 -12.55 -6.10
CA GLU A 301 18.90 -11.81 -6.97
C GLU A 301 18.16 -10.83 -7.90
N PRO A 302 18.77 -9.67 -8.22
CA PRO A 302 18.23 -8.74 -9.19
C PRO A 302 17.98 -9.36 -10.57
N LEU A 303 16.94 -8.89 -11.24
CA LEU A 303 16.64 -9.26 -12.62
C LEU A 303 17.50 -8.44 -13.58
N THR A 304 17.75 -8.97 -14.78
CA THR A 304 18.52 -8.25 -15.81
C THR A 304 17.71 -8.08 -17.07
N THR A 305 17.71 -6.86 -17.62
CA THR A 305 17.25 -6.57 -18.99
C THR A 305 18.29 -5.72 -19.71
N ARG A 306 17.97 -5.20 -20.90
CA ARG A 306 18.76 -4.21 -21.63
C ARG A 306 17.85 -3.08 -22.09
N GLY A 307 18.41 -1.97 -22.52
CA GLY A 307 17.67 -0.94 -23.24
C GLY A 307 17.91 -0.97 -24.74
N GLU A 308 17.21 -0.08 -25.42
CA GLU A 308 17.35 0.18 -26.84
C GLU A 308 17.55 1.69 -27.03
N LEU A 309 18.65 2.06 -27.67
CA LEU A 309 18.93 3.46 -27.97
C LEU A 309 18.06 3.94 -29.13
N GLY A 310 17.47 5.12 -28.95
CA GLY A 310 16.71 5.81 -29.98
C GLY A 310 17.62 6.39 -31.06
N ALA A 311 17.09 6.50 -32.27
CA ALA A 311 17.78 7.21 -33.34
C ALA A 311 17.95 8.69 -32.99
N ALA A 312 19.18 9.19 -33.06
CA ALA A 312 19.53 10.59 -32.82
C ALA A 312 19.21 11.50 -34.04
N SER A 313 18.09 11.26 -34.72
CA SER A 313 17.72 11.91 -35.98
C SER A 313 16.73 13.07 -35.83
N ALA A 314 16.28 13.36 -34.61
CA ALA A 314 15.32 14.43 -34.30
C ALA A 314 15.87 15.37 -33.22
N ALA A 315 15.04 16.33 -32.76
CA ALA A 315 15.42 17.29 -31.71
C ALA A 315 15.71 16.62 -30.34
N TYR A 316 15.24 15.39 -30.15
CA TYR A 316 15.53 14.52 -29.02
C TYR A 316 15.64 13.07 -29.51
N ALA A 317 16.36 12.24 -28.76
CA ALA A 317 16.35 10.78 -28.92
C ALA A 317 15.44 10.16 -27.85
N VAL A 318 14.73 9.09 -28.21
CA VAL A 318 13.88 8.33 -27.29
C VAL A 318 14.52 6.98 -27.04
N ASP A 319 15.10 6.81 -25.86
CA ASP A 319 15.68 5.54 -25.44
C ASP A 319 14.62 4.73 -24.68
N THR A 320 14.64 3.41 -24.86
CA THR A 320 13.67 2.50 -24.25
C THR A 320 14.37 1.61 -23.23
N LEU A 321 13.90 1.62 -21.99
CA LEU A 321 14.31 0.64 -20.98
C LEU A 321 13.39 -0.58 -21.08
N GLN A 322 13.91 -1.76 -21.42
CA GLN A 322 13.07 -2.95 -21.48
C GLN A 322 12.67 -3.38 -20.07
N LEU A 323 11.36 -3.48 -19.82
CA LEU A 323 10.81 -3.88 -18.54
C LEU A 323 10.90 -5.41 -18.36
N PRO A 324 11.14 -5.92 -17.15
CA PRO A 324 11.12 -7.36 -16.85
C PRO A 324 9.68 -7.89 -16.78
N PHE A 325 8.99 -7.96 -17.93
CA PHE A 325 7.61 -8.47 -18.00
C PHE A 325 7.50 -9.94 -17.56
N ASP A 326 8.53 -10.73 -17.84
CA ASP A 326 8.69 -12.06 -17.27
C ASP A 326 9.57 -11.95 -16.01
N ASN A 327 8.94 -12.03 -14.84
CA ASN A 327 9.60 -11.89 -13.56
C ASN A 327 9.04 -12.92 -12.56
N PRO A 328 9.85 -13.37 -11.58
CA PRO A 328 9.45 -14.44 -10.65
C PRO A 328 8.28 -14.06 -9.74
N TYR A 329 8.00 -12.76 -9.59
CA TYR A 329 6.91 -12.25 -8.75
C TYR A 329 5.60 -12.10 -9.52
N ARG A 330 5.59 -12.36 -10.83
CA ARG A 330 4.46 -12.10 -11.75
C ARG A 330 3.94 -10.67 -11.62
N ALA A 331 4.84 -9.74 -11.28
CA ALA A 331 4.55 -8.33 -11.14
C ALA A 331 4.11 -7.76 -12.49
N LEU A 332 3.01 -6.99 -12.47
CA LEU A 332 2.53 -6.26 -13.63
C LEU A 332 3.29 -4.93 -13.75
N MET A 333 4.04 -4.76 -14.84
CA MET A 333 4.95 -3.63 -15.05
C MET A 333 4.23 -2.39 -15.60
N PHE A 334 3.08 -2.03 -15.03
CA PHE A 334 2.30 -0.84 -15.39
C PHE A 334 2.92 0.37 -14.68
N VAL A 335 3.94 0.98 -15.28
CA VAL A 335 4.71 2.07 -14.68
C VAL A 335 3.81 3.29 -14.39
N GLY A 336 3.79 3.74 -13.14
CA GLY A 336 3.01 4.88 -12.67
C GLY A 336 3.81 6.14 -12.37
N GLY A 337 5.12 6.02 -12.13
CA GLY A 337 6.00 7.12 -11.81
C GLY A 337 7.46 6.66 -11.69
N HIS A 338 8.39 7.59 -11.84
CA HIS A 338 9.82 7.33 -11.69
C HIS A 338 10.58 8.60 -11.30
N ASP A 339 11.74 8.45 -10.68
CA ASP A 339 12.67 9.54 -10.42
C ASP A 339 14.09 9.01 -10.19
N PHE A 340 15.08 9.89 -10.31
CA PHE A 340 16.50 9.53 -10.26
C PHE A 340 17.10 9.78 -8.89
N PHE A 341 18.03 8.90 -8.49
CA PHE A 341 18.91 9.14 -7.36
C PHE A 341 20.05 10.09 -7.75
N SER A 342 20.74 10.60 -6.74
CA SER A 342 21.96 11.40 -6.91
C SER A 342 23.08 10.59 -7.57
N GLN A 343 23.10 9.27 -7.33
CA GLN A 343 23.96 8.32 -8.03
C GLN A 343 23.58 8.26 -9.52
N PRO A 344 24.50 8.57 -10.45
CA PRO A 344 24.23 8.46 -11.87
C PRO A 344 23.84 7.04 -12.28
N GLY A 345 22.79 6.93 -13.10
CA GLY A 345 22.32 5.67 -13.68
C GLY A 345 21.43 4.82 -12.76
N LEU A 346 21.15 5.29 -11.54
CA LEU A 346 20.21 4.68 -10.60
C LEU A 346 18.90 5.47 -10.57
N LEU A 347 17.77 4.78 -10.72
CA LEU A 347 16.44 5.38 -10.60
C LEU A 347 15.46 4.45 -9.86
N ALA A 348 14.41 5.04 -9.28
CA ALA A 348 13.29 4.33 -8.70
C ALA A 348 12.08 4.42 -9.63
N ILE A 349 11.31 3.33 -9.73
CA ILE A 349 10.06 3.26 -10.52
C ILE A 349 8.96 2.69 -9.65
N CYS A 350 7.76 3.26 -9.67
CA CYS A 350 6.58 2.62 -9.11
C CYS A 350 5.67 2.04 -10.20
N THR A 351 4.92 0.98 -9.86
CA THR A 351 3.89 0.39 -10.72
C THR A 351 2.50 0.59 -10.11
N LEU A 352 1.49 0.69 -10.97
CA LEU A 352 0.08 0.83 -10.59
C LEU A 352 -0.44 -0.33 -9.73
N HIS A 353 0.23 -1.49 -9.75
CA HIS A 353 -0.15 -2.65 -8.94
C HIS A 353 0.52 -2.69 -7.56
N GLY A 354 1.29 -1.66 -7.22
CA GLY A 354 1.77 -1.45 -5.85
C GLY A 354 3.26 -1.68 -5.63
N ASP A 355 4.04 -1.90 -6.70
CA ASP A 355 5.48 -2.14 -6.58
C ASP A 355 6.30 -0.88 -6.68
N VAL A 356 7.49 -0.92 -6.06
CA VAL A 356 8.60 -0.02 -6.34
C VAL A 356 9.81 -0.87 -6.73
N TRP A 357 10.52 -0.42 -7.76
CA TRP A 357 11.70 -1.08 -8.31
C TRP A 357 12.86 -0.09 -8.32
N LEU A 358 14.05 -0.54 -7.90
CA LEU A 358 15.31 0.12 -8.21
C LEU A 358 15.80 -0.40 -9.55
N VAL A 359 16.21 0.52 -10.43
CA VAL A 359 16.80 0.21 -11.72
C VAL A 359 18.17 0.85 -11.80
N ASP A 360 19.19 0.00 -11.90
CA ASP A 360 20.59 0.41 -12.05
C ASP A 360 21.11 0.11 -13.46
N GLY A 361 22.17 0.79 -13.86
CA GLY A 361 22.80 0.64 -15.18
C GLY A 361 22.16 1.48 -16.30
N VAL A 362 21.43 2.54 -15.95
CA VAL A 362 20.88 3.49 -16.94
C VAL A 362 21.98 4.44 -17.39
N ASP A 363 22.79 3.96 -18.34
CA ASP A 363 23.91 4.68 -18.93
C ASP A 363 23.69 5.02 -20.42
N ASP A 364 24.72 5.55 -21.08
CA ASP A 364 24.63 5.98 -22.48
C ASP A 364 24.47 4.84 -23.50
N ASN A 365 24.71 3.59 -23.10
CA ASN A 365 24.70 2.40 -23.96
C ASN A 365 23.51 1.48 -23.69
N LEU A 366 22.99 1.48 -22.46
CA LEU A 366 21.90 0.65 -21.97
C LEU A 366 22.11 -0.85 -22.20
N GLU A 367 23.35 -1.32 -22.17
CA GLU A 367 23.67 -2.72 -22.44
C GLU A 367 23.14 -3.67 -21.36
N ARG A 368 23.05 -3.19 -20.12
CA ARG A 368 22.64 -3.99 -18.97
C ARG A 368 21.90 -3.13 -17.95
N LEU A 369 20.63 -3.45 -17.75
CA LEU A 369 19.79 -2.89 -16.70
C LEU A 369 19.60 -3.92 -15.61
N THR A 370 19.73 -3.51 -14.35
CA THR A 370 19.54 -4.37 -13.19
C THR A 370 18.34 -3.92 -12.38
N TRP A 371 17.36 -4.80 -12.17
CA TRP A 371 16.10 -4.51 -11.52
C TRP A 371 16.00 -5.21 -10.18
N ARG A 372 15.85 -4.45 -9.10
CA ARG A 372 15.59 -4.96 -7.76
C ARG A 372 14.22 -4.49 -7.30
N ARG A 373 13.35 -5.40 -6.85
CA ARG A 373 12.10 -5.02 -6.21
C ARG A 373 12.42 -4.44 -4.85
N PHE A 374 12.03 -3.20 -4.60
CA PHE A 374 12.33 -2.45 -3.39
C PHE A 374 11.16 -2.48 -2.40
N ALA A 375 9.94 -2.39 -2.93
CA ALA A 375 8.72 -2.44 -2.14
C ALA A 375 7.58 -3.07 -2.97
N THR A 376 6.55 -3.54 -2.27
CA THR A 376 5.28 -4.03 -2.84
C THR A 376 4.11 -3.64 -1.94
N GLY A 377 2.89 -3.80 -2.44
CA GLY A 377 1.65 -3.75 -1.67
C GLY A 377 1.07 -2.34 -1.53
N LEU A 378 1.67 -1.33 -2.17
CA LEU A 378 1.20 0.06 -2.11
C LEU A 378 -0.13 0.26 -2.87
N PHE A 379 -0.91 1.26 -2.46
CA PHE A 379 -2.26 1.46 -3.01
C PHE A 379 -2.22 2.26 -4.32
N GLN A 380 -2.19 1.55 -5.44
CA GLN A 380 -2.25 2.11 -6.80
C GLN A 380 -1.32 3.31 -7.05
N PRO A 381 0.01 3.14 -6.90
CA PRO A 381 0.97 4.22 -7.13
C PRO A 381 0.92 4.81 -8.54
N LEU A 382 0.77 6.14 -8.61
CA LEU A 382 0.81 6.92 -9.86
C LEU A 382 1.63 8.21 -9.71
N GLY A 383 2.57 8.19 -8.76
CA GLY A 383 3.51 9.27 -8.53
C GLY A 383 4.66 8.80 -7.64
N LEU A 384 5.88 9.19 -7.98
CA LEU A 384 7.09 8.87 -7.23
C LEU A 384 8.07 10.03 -7.35
N ARG A 385 8.74 10.38 -6.25
CA ARG A 385 9.86 11.33 -6.21
C ARG A 385 11.00 10.77 -5.39
N VAL A 386 12.22 11.07 -5.80
CA VAL A 386 13.43 10.82 -5.02
C VAL A 386 13.97 12.16 -4.54
N ILE A 387 14.02 12.35 -3.22
CA ILE A 387 14.43 13.60 -2.58
C ILE A 387 15.49 13.24 -1.54
N ASP A 388 16.68 13.81 -1.68
CA ASP A 388 17.83 13.47 -0.85
C ASP A 388 18.05 11.95 -0.76
N ASP A 389 18.01 11.29 -1.93
CA ASP A 389 18.10 9.83 -2.11
C ASP A 389 17.07 9.01 -1.32
N THR A 390 15.98 9.65 -0.89
CA THR A 390 14.86 9.00 -0.21
C THR A 390 13.66 8.90 -1.16
N ILE A 391 13.05 7.72 -1.24
CA ILE A 391 11.90 7.47 -2.12
C ILE A 391 10.60 7.88 -1.43
N TYR A 392 9.83 8.72 -2.10
CA TYR A 392 8.46 9.10 -1.75
C TYR A 392 7.50 8.58 -2.82
N VAL A 393 6.45 7.87 -2.42
CA VAL A 393 5.47 7.27 -3.34
C VAL A 393 4.08 7.73 -3.00
N LEU A 394 3.36 8.27 -3.99
CA LEU A 394 1.95 8.63 -3.86
C LEU A 394 1.08 7.42 -4.15
N GLY A 395 0.40 6.92 -3.13
CA GLY A 395 -0.76 6.04 -3.26
C GLY A 395 -2.07 6.80 -3.12
N ARG A 396 -3.18 6.10 -3.32
CA ARG A 396 -4.53 6.67 -3.10
C ARG A 396 -4.84 6.98 -1.64
N ASP A 397 -4.12 6.35 -0.71
CA ASP A 397 -4.28 6.48 0.74
C ASP A 397 -3.35 7.50 1.37
N GLN A 398 -2.11 7.62 0.88
CA GLN A 398 -1.07 8.43 1.50
C GLN A 398 0.12 8.67 0.56
N ILE A 399 0.98 9.62 0.94
CA ILE A 399 2.38 9.64 0.51
C ILE A 399 3.17 8.77 1.48
N THR A 400 3.80 7.72 0.95
CA THR A 400 4.66 6.82 1.72
C THR A 400 6.12 7.22 1.52
N ARG A 401 6.86 7.42 2.61
CA ARG A 401 8.32 7.55 2.58
C ARG A 401 8.93 6.18 2.90
N LEU A 402 9.71 5.64 1.98
CA LEU A 402 10.27 4.29 2.09
C LEU A 402 11.69 4.35 2.62
N HIS A 403 12.00 3.47 3.57
CA HIS A 403 13.33 3.37 4.18
C HIS A 403 13.87 1.96 4.08
N ASP A 404 15.12 1.86 3.66
CA ASP A 404 15.96 0.68 3.76
C ASP A 404 16.96 0.94 4.90
N TYR A 405 16.81 0.25 6.03
CA TYR A 405 17.63 0.51 7.22
C TYR A 405 18.91 -0.32 7.28
N ASN A 406 18.98 -1.42 6.51
CA ASN A 406 20.14 -2.30 6.48
C ASN A 406 20.97 -2.19 5.18
N GLY A 407 20.48 -1.43 4.19
CA GLY A 407 21.12 -1.20 2.90
C GLY A 407 21.08 -2.41 1.97
N ASP A 408 20.14 -3.33 2.13
CA ASP A 408 20.03 -4.55 1.31
C ASP A 408 19.27 -4.35 -0.02
N GLY A 409 18.72 -3.15 -0.23
CA GLY A 409 17.95 -2.77 -1.39
C GLY A 409 16.46 -3.14 -1.28
N GLU A 410 15.93 -3.26 -0.06
CA GLU A 410 14.51 -3.42 0.23
C GLU A 410 14.00 -2.44 1.29
N ALA A 411 12.74 -2.03 1.18
CA ALA A 411 12.10 -1.18 2.19
C ALA A 411 11.75 -1.99 3.45
N ASP A 412 12.34 -1.61 4.59
CA ASP A 412 12.05 -2.10 5.94
C ASP A 412 10.90 -1.32 6.60
N PHE A 413 10.83 -0.01 6.36
CA PHE A 413 9.84 0.88 6.96
C PHE A 413 9.09 1.69 5.91
N TYR A 414 7.77 1.60 5.99
CA TYR A 414 6.80 2.29 5.15
C TYR A 414 6.20 3.41 5.98
N GLU A 415 6.87 4.56 6.00
CA GLU A 415 6.45 5.70 6.78
C GLU A 415 5.26 6.40 6.15
N SER A 416 4.27 6.72 6.97
CA SER A 416 3.17 7.60 6.56
C SER A 416 3.64 9.06 6.59
N PHE A 417 4.22 9.53 5.49
CA PHE A 417 4.68 10.92 5.40
C PHE A 417 3.51 11.90 5.41
N ASN A 418 2.44 11.59 4.67
CA ASN A 418 1.18 12.32 4.73
C ASN A 418 0.00 11.42 4.35
N HIS A 419 -1.02 11.35 5.20
CA HIS A 419 -2.25 10.59 4.95
C HIS A 419 -3.51 11.45 5.17
N GLN A 420 -3.41 12.78 5.11
CA GLN A 420 -4.50 13.68 5.50
C GLN A 420 -5.60 13.77 4.45
N ALA A 421 -5.28 13.58 3.17
CA ALA A 421 -6.29 13.61 2.11
C ALA A 421 -7.27 12.45 2.26
N ARG A 422 -8.54 12.72 1.95
CA ARG A 422 -9.58 11.70 1.94
C ARG A 422 -9.34 10.75 0.76
N THR A 423 -9.52 9.46 1.00
CA THR A 423 -9.48 8.44 -0.06
C THR A 423 -10.89 8.13 -0.53
N SER A 424 -11.16 8.27 -1.83
CA SER A 424 -12.41 7.82 -2.42
C SER A 424 -12.45 6.29 -2.51
N PRO A 425 -13.59 5.63 -2.22
CA PRO A 425 -13.81 4.21 -2.50
C PRO A 425 -14.15 3.92 -3.98
N GLY A 426 -14.28 4.96 -4.83
CA GLY A 426 -14.64 4.83 -6.23
C GLY A 426 -13.53 4.21 -7.09
N GLY A 427 -13.90 3.45 -8.12
CA GLY A 427 -12.95 2.79 -9.03
C GLY A 427 -12.22 3.72 -10.01
N HIS A 428 -12.74 4.92 -10.22
CA HIS A 428 -12.23 5.90 -11.21
C HIS A 428 -11.50 7.08 -10.57
N ASP A 429 -11.28 7.04 -9.26
CA ASP A 429 -10.77 8.16 -8.46
C ASP A 429 -9.32 7.90 -8.08
N PHE A 430 -8.40 8.28 -8.98
CA PHE A 430 -6.96 8.09 -8.83
C PHE A 430 -6.28 9.32 -8.22
N SER A 431 -5.22 9.08 -7.44
CA SER A 431 -4.25 10.10 -7.04
C SER A 431 -3.01 9.96 -7.91
N ALA A 432 -2.59 11.02 -8.62
CA ALA A 432 -1.53 10.95 -9.61
C ALA A 432 -0.62 12.18 -9.59
N CYS A 433 0.54 12.05 -10.25
CA CYS A 433 1.53 13.11 -10.46
C CYS A 433 2.09 13.68 -9.16
N LEU A 434 3.06 13.00 -8.55
CA LEU A 434 3.75 13.52 -7.36
C LEU A 434 4.91 14.41 -7.79
N GLU A 435 4.85 15.70 -7.48
CA GLU A 435 5.86 16.69 -7.83
C GLU A 435 6.30 17.49 -6.61
N THR A 436 7.47 18.13 -6.71
CA THR A 436 8.02 18.99 -5.65
C THR A 436 8.52 20.32 -6.20
N ASP A 437 8.48 21.35 -5.37
CA ASP A 437 9.09 22.65 -5.67
C ASP A 437 10.39 22.89 -4.88
N ALA A 438 11.08 23.98 -5.20
CA ALA A 438 12.32 24.38 -4.53
C ALA A 438 12.16 24.78 -3.04
N GLN A 439 10.92 24.90 -2.54
CA GLN A 439 10.63 25.15 -1.12
C GLN A 439 10.40 23.85 -0.34
N GLY A 440 10.41 22.70 -1.02
CA GLY A 440 10.16 21.38 -0.43
C GLY A 440 8.69 21.03 -0.28
N ASN A 441 7.77 21.79 -0.91
CA ASN A 441 6.35 21.43 -0.90
C ASN A 441 6.09 20.26 -1.86
N PHE A 442 5.13 19.39 -1.52
CA PHE A 442 4.68 18.33 -2.42
C PHE A 442 3.36 18.71 -3.09
N TYR A 443 3.20 18.32 -4.35
CA TYR A 443 2.01 18.56 -5.16
C TYR A 443 1.53 17.26 -5.80
N TYR A 444 0.22 17.05 -5.81
CA TYR A 444 -0.41 15.99 -6.58
C TYR A 444 -1.86 16.29 -6.91
N VAL A 445 -2.42 15.52 -7.84
CA VAL A 445 -3.84 15.63 -8.23
C VAL A 445 -4.63 14.42 -7.76
N SER A 446 -5.89 14.65 -7.40
CA SER A 446 -6.86 13.61 -7.05
C SER A 446 -8.25 14.04 -7.52
N GLU A 447 -9.28 13.25 -7.19
CA GLU A 447 -10.68 13.63 -7.40
C GLU A 447 -11.09 14.91 -6.64
N GLN A 448 -10.31 15.31 -5.63
CA GLN A 448 -10.52 16.54 -4.85
C GLN A 448 -9.83 17.77 -5.45
N GLY A 449 -9.10 17.61 -6.56
CA GLY A 449 -8.32 18.67 -7.21
C GLY A 449 -6.82 18.56 -6.92
N VAL A 450 -6.14 19.71 -6.94
CA VAL A 450 -4.69 19.82 -6.68
C VAL A 450 -4.46 19.97 -5.19
N HIS A 451 -3.57 19.15 -4.63
CA HIS A 451 -3.11 19.22 -3.25
C HIS A 451 -1.74 19.90 -3.17
N ARG A 452 -1.50 20.60 -2.07
CA ARG A 452 -0.18 21.07 -1.64
C ARG A 452 0.02 20.63 -0.19
N ILE A 453 1.08 19.88 0.07
CA ILE A 453 1.50 19.45 1.41
C ILE A 453 2.72 20.26 1.84
#